data_AF-A0A835D7M6-F1
#
_entry.id   AF-A0A835D7M6-F1
#
_cell.length_a   1.000
_cell.length_b   1.000
_cell.length_c   1.000
_cell.angle_alpha   90.00
_cell.angle_beta   90.00
_cell.angle_gamma   90.00
#
_symmetry.space_group_name_H-M   'P 1'
#
loop_
_entity.id
_entity.type
_entity.pdbx_description
1 polymer ?
#
loop_
_entity_poly.entity_id
_entity_poly.type
_entity_poly.pdbx_seq_one_letter_code
_entity_poly.pdbx_strand_id
1 'polypeptide(L)'
;MVGIGAVLMQGGHPIAYSSKTLADRHRGLSTYEKEMLAIFHVVSIWRHYLLGCRFTILINHCSIKYILDQRVQTMVQQKWLSKLLRYDFTIAYKKGSDKKAVDALSRNYQHDDNIERLLSAIHLNPLVYLKYSMSDGVLRYKGCIMISTSSPLCDESLQHLDSSPIVGHSRDLPLLLSSFVDAFVDFSVSGLFLPQQRNPNQTHQELPLLQTRYPPPDRLIAIGDLHGDLHKSKQALELARLIDSSGRWIGGDATVVQIGDVLDRGGDELKILYFLEKLKREASRFGGTIITMNGNHEIMNIDGDFRYVSKSGFHEFRVWADWFRIGNSMKSLCDGLEKPKDFFEGIPSVFPGIKKEFYDGIRARIAALRPAGPISGRFLSENLTVLVIGESVFVHGGLLQNHVLYGLERINEEVRDWISGLKGRFSPRFVRGRNSVVWLRRFSDELAKNCDCSTLEHVLATIPGAKRMIMGHTIQEAGINSVCENRAIRIDVGMSKGCGDGLPEVLEINGNSELRVLTSNPLYQNTSKSSLKADQEEGLGFLLPERGPKQVEVKA
;
A
#
# COMPACT_ATOMS: atom_id res chain seq x y z
N MET A 1 15.71 -22.82 28.51
CA MET A 1 14.83 -22.09 27.58
C MET A 1 14.26 -20.87 28.28
N VAL A 2 14.57 -19.67 27.77
CA VAL A 2 14.21 -18.37 28.39
C VAL A 2 13.06 -17.67 27.64
N GLY A 3 12.78 -18.10 26.40
CA GLY A 3 11.67 -17.65 25.58
C GLY A 3 11.29 -18.69 24.53
N ILE A 4 10.12 -18.49 23.95
CA ILE A 4 9.55 -19.24 22.82
C ILE A 4 9.92 -18.48 21.55
N GLY A 5 10.48 -19.16 20.55
CA GLY A 5 10.69 -18.63 19.21
C GLY A 5 10.04 -19.56 18.20
N ALA A 6 9.44 -19.01 17.15
CA ALA A 6 8.82 -19.78 16.09
C ALA A 6 8.87 -19.07 14.75
N VAL A 7 8.88 -19.86 13.70
CA VAL A 7 8.84 -19.40 12.31
C VAL A 7 7.70 -20.14 11.61
N LEU A 8 6.82 -19.41 10.95
CA LEU A 8 5.85 -19.97 10.02
C LEU A 8 6.49 -20.01 8.64
N MET A 9 6.45 -21.15 7.97
CA MET A 9 7.08 -21.33 6.65
C MET A 9 6.07 -21.86 5.64
N GLN A 10 6.17 -21.45 4.39
CA GLN A 10 5.35 -21.95 3.30
C GLN A 10 6.25 -22.22 2.07
N GLY A 11 6.32 -23.47 1.63
CA GLY A 11 7.17 -23.87 0.50
C GLY A 11 8.66 -23.61 0.74
N GLY A 12 9.14 -23.87 1.96
CA GLY A 12 10.55 -23.66 2.36
C GLY A 12 10.91 -22.20 2.70
N HIS A 13 9.99 -21.25 2.52
CA HIS A 13 10.23 -19.83 2.76
C HIS A 13 9.54 -19.37 4.06
N PRO A 14 10.23 -18.65 4.96
CA PRO A 14 9.61 -18.02 6.12
C PRO A 14 8.59 -16.95 5.73
N ILE A 15 7.39 -17.02 6.29
CA ILE A 15 6.29 -16.08 6.04
C ILE A 15 5.86 -15.32 7.31
N ALA A 16 6.21 -15.80 8.50
CA ALA A 16 6.03 -15.06 9.75
C ALA A 16 7.01 -15.53 10.82
N TYR A 17 7.34 -14.64 11.76
CA TYR A 17 8.18 -14.92 12.92
C TYR A 17 7.45 -14.53 14.20
N SER A 18 7.65 -15.28 15.26
CA SER A 18 7.10 -14.98 16.58
C SER A 18 8.12 -15.31 17.65
N SER A 19 8.35 -14.38 18.58
CA SER A 19 9.14 -14.62 19.77
C SER A 19 8.44 -14.08 21.02
N LYS A 20 8.52 -14.82 22.12
CA LYS A 20 7.89 -14.46 23.39
C LYS A 20 8.67 -15.00 24.58
N THR A 21 9.05 -14.14 25.50
CA THR A 21 9.69 -14.53 26.76
C THR A 21 8.74 -15.37 27.63
N LEU A 22 9.26 -16.43 28.25
CA LEU A 22 8.47 -17.24 29.19
C LEU A 22 8.27 -16.45 30.49
N ALA A 23 7.01 -16.27 30.89
CA ALA A 23 6.65 -15.67 32.18
C ALA A 23 7.27 -16.47 33.34
N ASP A 24 7.61 -15.82 34.46
CA ASP A 24 8.34 -16.45 35.59
C ASP A 24 7.65 -17.72 36.11
N ARG A 25 6.32 -17.69 36.21
CA ARG A 25 5.49 -18.85 36.58
C ARG A 25 5.61 -20.07 35.66
N HIS A 26 6.13 -19.89 34.44
CA HIS A 26 6.33 -20.96 33.45
C HIS A 26 7.81 -21.40 33.34
N ARG A 27 8.73 -20.77 34.08
CA ARG A 27 10.17 -21.12 34.06
C ARG A 27 10.45 -22.47 34.72
N GLY A 28 9.68 -22.86 35.73
CA GLY A 28 9.77 -24.16 36.41
C GLY A 28 9.15 -25.34 35.66
N LEU A 29 8.48 -25.10 34.53
CA LEU A 29 7.84 -26.16 33.74
C LEU A 29 8.88 -27.09 33.10
N SER A 30 8.49 -28.34 32.90
CA SER A 30 9.30 -29.31 32.16
C SER A 30 9.50 -28.86 30.70
N THR A 31 10.55 -29.37 30.05
CA THR A 31 10.81 -29.09 28.61
C THR A 31 9.59 -29.46 27.75
N TYR A 32 8.92 -30.57 28.09
CA TYR A 32 7.69 -31.00 27.45
C TYR A 32 6.56 -29.96 27.54
N GLU A 33 6.32 -29.43 28.74
CA GLU A 33 5.28 -28.43 28.97
C GLU A 33 5.59 -27.09 28.31
N LYS A 34 6.87 -26.70 28.24
CA LYS A 34 7.31 -25.47 27.56
C LYS A 34 7.11 -25.54 26.05
N GLU A 35 7.44 -26.66 25.42
CA GLU A 35 7.20 -26.91 23.99
C GLU A 35 5.70 -26.94 23.67
N MET A 36 4.88 -27.56 24.53
CA MET A 36 3.41 -27.51 24.43
C MET A 36 2.88 -26.08 24.46
N LEU A 37 3.41 -25.26 25.37
CA LEU A 37 3.06 -23.84 25.50
C LEU A 37 3.45 -23.05 24.25
N ALA A 38 4.60 -23.38 23.64
CA ALA A 38 5.04 -22.81 22.38
C ALA A 38 4.09 -23.14 21.24
N ILE A 39 3.75 -24.43 21.05
CA ILE A 39 2.79 -24.87 20.03
C ILE A 39 1.45 -24.14 20.18
N PHE A 40 0.91 -24.11 21.39
CA PHE A 40 -0.35 -23.42 21.65
C PHE A 40 -0.26 -21.93 21.32
N HIS A 41 0.84 -21.28 21.72
CA HIS A 41 1.04 -19.87 21.49
C HIS A 41 1.06 -19.53 19.99
N VAL A 42 1.83 -20.29 19.22
CA VAL A 42 2.01 -20.02 17.78
C VAL A 42 0.78 -20.37 16.97
N VAL A 43 0.08 -21.46 17.31
CA VAL A 43 -1.19 -21.83 16.66
C VAL A 43 -2.28 -20.78 16.97
N SER A 44 -2.25 -20.18 18.16
CA SER A 44 -3.18 -19.11 18.53
C SER A 44 -2.89 -17.81 17.78
N ILE A 45 -1.61 -17.40 17.68
CA ILE A 45 -1.22 -16.18 16.94
C ILE A 45 -1.55 -16.34 15.47
N TRP A 46 -1.14 -17.46 14.87
CA TRP A 46 -1.30 -17.72 13.44
C TRP A 46 -2.60 -18.45 13.11
N ARG A 47 -3.61 -18.36 13.98
CA ARG A 47 -4.93 -18.95 13.74
C ARG A 47 -5.50 -18.58 12.38
N HIS A 48 -5.29 -17.33 11.95
CA HIS A 48 -5.77 -16.83 10.65
C HIS A 48 -5.03 -17.45 9.45
N TYR A 49 -3.83 -18.00 9.65
CA TYR A 49 -3.10 -18.77 8.62
C TYR A 49 -3.40 -20.27 8.67
N LEU A 50 -3.72 -20.81 9.85
CA LEU A 50 -3.74 -22.25 10.10
C LEU A 50 -5.15 -22.87 10.14
N LEU A 51 -6.19 -22.07 10.40
CA LEU A 51 -7.57 -22.58 10.52
C LEU A 51 -8.12 -22.99 9.14
N GLY A 52 -8.62 -24.23 9.03
CA GLY A 52 -9.18 -24.77 7.78
C GLY A 52 -8.14 -25.35 6.81
N CYS A 53 -6.85 -25.29 7.14
CA CYS A 53 -5.75 -25.81 6.35
C CYS A 53 -5.04 -26.96 7.08
N ARG A 54 -4.53 -27.96 6.34
CA ARG A 54 -3.67 -29.00 6.91
C ARG A 54 -2.23 -28.50 7.01
N PHE A 55 -1.60 -28.61 8.17
CA PHE A 55 -0.21 -28.16 8.36
C PHE A 55 0.64 -29.13 9.20
N THR A 56 1.95 -28.96 9.16
CA THR A 56 2.88 -29.77 9.95
C THR A 56 3.52 -28.92 11.03
N ILE A 57 3.58 -29.45 12.25
CA ILE A 57 4.30 -28.85 13.37
C ILE A 57 5.58 -29.66 13.49
N LEU A 58 6.69 -29.10 13.01
CA LEU A 58 7.99 -29.70 13.32
C LEU A 58 8.34 -29.39 14.79
N ILE A 59 9.12 -30.21 15.48
CA ILE A 59 9.44 -29.95 16.90
C ILE A 59 10.83 -30.41 17.27
N ASN A 60 11.26 -29.94 18.44
CA ASN A 60 12.63 -30.08 18.93
C ASN A 60 12.89 -31.34 19.71
N HIS A 61 11.82 -31.94 20.21
CA HIS A 61 11.85 -32.95 21.24
C HIS A 61 10.99 -34.14 20.83
N CYS A 62 11.56 -35.35 20.81
CA CYS A 62 10.87 -36.54 20.29
C CYS A 62 9.60 -36.94 21.08
N SER A 63 9.49 -36.57 22.36
CA SER A 63 8.39 -37.01 23.24
C SER A 63 7.01 -36.39 22.92
N ILE A 64 6.95 -35.31 22.14
CA ILE A 64 5.71 -34.58 21.78
C ILE A 64 5.10 -35.09 20.46
N LYS A 65 5.81 -35.98 19.75
CA LYS A 65 5.29 -36.62 18.52
C LYS A 65 3.95 -37.36 18.76
N TYR A 66 3.76 -37.89 19.96
CA TYR A 66 2.59 -38.69 20.37
C TYR A 66 1.58 -37.89 21.22
N ILE A 67 1.54 -36.56 21.09
CA ILE A 67 0.69 -35.69 21.93
C ILE A 67 -0.81 -36.05 21.89
N LEU A 68 -1.29 -36.60 20.77
CA LEU A 68 -2.68 -37.04 20.58
C LEU A 68 -2.95 -38.44 21.11
N ASP A 69 -1.91 -39.26 21.28
CA ASP A 69 -2.01 -40.67 21.70
C ASP A 69 -1.77 -40.87 23.20
N GLN A 70 -1.35 -39.81 23.92
CA GLN A 70 -1.06 -39.86 25.35
C GLN A 70 -2.31 -39.66 26.22
N ARG A 71 -2.40 -40.42 27.33
CA ARG A 71 -3.43 -40.22 28.37
C ARG A 71 -3.27 -38.83 29.01
N VAL A 72 -4.23 -37.95 28.79
CA VAL A 72 -4.23 -36.57 29.34
C VAL A 72 -4.46 -36.62 30.86
N GLN A 73 -3.52 -36.08 31.64
CA GLN A 73 -3.56 -36.19 33.11
C GLN A 73 -3.96 -34.89 33.82
N THR A 74 -3.83 -33.72 33.18
CA THR A 74 -4.10 -32.42 33.84
C THR A 74 -5.17 -31.58 33.14
N MET A 75 -5.91 -30.80 33.92
CA MET A 75 -7.01 -29.95 33.44
C MET A 75 -6.54 -28.87 32.44
N VAL A 76 -5.29 -28.41 32.58
CA VAL A 76 -4.66 -27.44 31.67
C VAL A 76 -4.36 -28.09 30.31
N GLN A 77 -3.87 -29.32 30.29
CA GLN A 77 -3.62 -30.07 29.05
C GLN A 77 -4.93 -30.37 28.31
N GLN A 78 -6.01 -30.74 29.01
CA GLN A 78 -7.34 -30.95 28.41
C GLN A 78 -7.87 -29.67 27.74
N LYS A 79 -7.74 -28.52 28.41
CA LYS A 79 -8.17 -27.22 27.89
C LYS A 79 -7.38 -26.79 26.65
N TRP A 80 -6.10 -27.13 26.54
CA TRP A 80 -5.29 -26.81 25.37
C TRP A 80 -5.52 -27.79 24.22
N LEU A 81 -5.64 -29.08 24.52
CA LEU A 81 -5.90 -30.11 23.52
C LEU A 81 -7.25 -29.88 22.82
N SER A 82 -8.30 -29.54 23.56
CA SER A 82 -9.61 -29.17 22.98
C SER A 82 -9.55 -28.01 21.99
N LYS A 83 -8.59 -27.08 22.14
CA LYS A 83 -8.37 -25.99 21.19
C LYS A 83 -7.60 -26.44 19.95
N LEU A 84 -6.63 -27.36 20.11
CA LEU A 84 -5.84 -27.90 19.01
C LEU A 84 -6.65 -28.88 18.15
N LEU A 85 -7.62 -29.62 18.72
CA LEU A 85 -8.52 -30.52 17.98
C LEU A 85 -9.37 -29.83 16.90
N ARG A 86 -9.42 -28.49 16.90
CA ARG A 86 -10.11 -27.69 15.87
C ARG A 86 -9.28 -27.49 14.59
N TYR A 87 -8.04 -27.98 14.58
CA TYR A 87 -7.08 -27.80 13.50
C TYR A 87 -6.66 -29.16 12.94
N ASP A 88 -6.41 -29.23 11.64
CA ASP A 88 -5.89 -30.42 10.96
C ASP A 88 -4.35 -30.31 10.88
N PHE A 89 -3.63 -31.09 11.68
CA PHE A 89 -2.17 -31.02 11.71
C PHE A 89 -1.49 -32.37 11.97
N THR A 90 -0.21 -32.46 11.59
CA THR A 90 0.68 -33.58 11.92
C THR A 90 1.92 -33.09 12.66
N ILE A 91 2.43 -33.84 13.63
CA ILE A 91 3.68 -33.48 14.33
C ILE A 91 4.83 -34.33 13.79
N ALA A 92 5.94 -33.68 13.44
CA ALA A 92 7.15 -34.35 12.97
C ALA A 92 8.39 -33.86 13.73
N TYR A 93 9.40 -34.70 13.88
CA TYR A 93 10.63 -34.36 14.60
C TYR A 93 11.75 -34.00 13.60
N LYS A 94 12.51 -32.93 13.86
CA LYS A 94 13.71 -32.56 13.08
C LYS A 94 14.85 -32.10 14.00
N LYS A 95 16.06 -32.62 13.77
CA LYS A 95 17.25 -32.43 14.63
C LYS A 95 17.77 -30.99 14.58
N GLY A 96 18.40 -30.53 15.68
CA GLY A 96 18.65 -29.10 15.94
C GLY A 96 19.76 -28.40 15.13
N SER A 97 20.60 -29.11 14.38
CA SER A 97 21.76 -28.53 13.67
C SER A 97 21.41 -27.59 12.51
N ASP A 98 20.16 -27.61 12.03
CA ASP A 98 19.73 -26.87 10.82
C ASP A 98 18.90 -25.60 11.11
N LYS A 99 18.84 -25.09 12.37
CA LYS A 99 17.93 -23.98 12.75
C LYS A 99 18.59 -22.81 13.50
N LYS A 100 19.67 -22.27 12.95
CA LYS A 100 20.46 -21.17 13.56
C LYS A 100 19.69 -19.84 13.74
N ALA A 101 18.68 -19.57 12.92
CA ALA A 101 17.87 -18.34 13.01
C ALA A 101 16.98 -18.28 14.27
N VAL A 102 16.52 -19.44 14.76
CA VAL A 102 15.67 -19.51 15.97
C VAL A 102 16.52 -19.37 17.23
N ASP A 103 17.72 -19.94 17.24
CA ASP A 103 18.66 -19.82 18.36
C ASP A 103 19.19 -18.39 18.54
N ALA A 104 19.34 -17.63 17.45
CA ALA A 104 19.76 -16.23 17.48
C ALA A 104 18.73 -15.32 18.19
N LEU A 105 17.44 -15.60 18.04
CA LEU A 105 16.35 -14.85 18.67
C LEU A 105 16.20 -15.13 20.19
N SER A 106 17.08 -15.95 20.77
CA SER A 106 16.96 -16.47 22.14
C SER A 106 18.07 -16.04 23.13
N ARG A 107 19.06 -15.21 22.73
CA ARG A 107 20.26 -14.86 23.55
C ARG A 107 20.37 -13.35 23.90
N ASN A 108 21.06 -13.03 25.02
CA ASN A 108 21.01 -11.73 25.74
C ASN A 108 22.27 -10.81 25.54
N TYR A 109 22.10 -9.48 25.63
CA TYR A 109 23.04 -8.40 25.23
C TYR A 109 23.89 -7.81 26.39
N GLN A 110 25.05 -8.39 26.76
CA GLN A 110 25.79 -7.91 27.94
C GLN A 110 27.17 -7.24 27.73
N HIS A 111 27.67 -6.97 26.52
CA HIS A 111 28.95 -6.23 26.35
C HIS A 111 28.94 -5.32 25.13
N ASP A 112 28.52 -4.06 25.30
CA ASP A 112 28.62 -3.04 24.24
C ASP A 112 28.89 -1.64 24.84
N ASP A 113 30.07 -1.07 24.53
CA ASP A 113 30.56 0.22 25.06
C ASP A 113 29.65 1.41 24.73
N ASN A 114 28.91 1.36 23.61
CA ASN A 114 27.97 2.42 23.23
C ASN A 114 26.69 2.34 24.06
N ILE A 115 26.25 1.13 24.40
CA ILE A 115 25.16 0.92 25.35
C ILE A 115 25.60 1.38 26.75
N GLU A 116 26.82 1.09 27.20
CA GLU A 116 27.30 1.54 28.52
C GLU A 116 27.37 3.08 28.66
N ARG A 117 27.77 3.79 27.60
CA ARG A 117 27.74 5.27 27.58
C ARG A 117 26.30 5.82 27.62
N LEU A 118 25.38 5.21 26.89
CA LEU A 118 23.97 5.59 26.90
C LEU A 118 23.31 5.29 28.25
N LEU A 119 23.64 4.16 28.87
CA LEU A 119 23.22 3.81 30.24
C LEU A 119 23.73 4.83 31.26
N SER A 120 24.98 5.27 31.13
CA SER A 120 25.57 6.30 31.98
C SER A 120 24.85 7.65 31.81
N ALA A 121 24.51 8.04 30.57
CA ALA A 121 23.77 9.27 30.28
C ALA A 121 22.31 9.24 30.79
N ILE A 122 21.64 8.08 30.71
CA ILE A 122 20.30 7.87 31.27
C ILE A 122 20.32 7.98 32.80
N HIS A 123 21.38 7.48 33.45
CA HIS A 123 21.54 7.56 34.91
C HIS A 123 21.79 9.00 35.40
N LEU A 124 22.53 9.80 34.63
CA LEU A 124 22.87 11.20 34.96
C LEU A 124 21.70 12.18 34.77
N ASN A 125 20.78 11.94 33.81
CA ASN A 125 19.64 12.83 33.54
C ASN A 125 18.34 12.08 33.18
N PRO A 126 17.68 11.40 34.14
CA PRO A 126 16.54 10.52 33.86
C PRO A 126 15.33 11.22 33.21
N LEU A 127 15.10 12.50 33.56
CA LEU A 127 13.98 13.29 33.06
C LEU A 127 14.09 13.66 31.57
N VAL A 128 15.30 13.68 31.02
CA VAL A 128 15.54 13.93 29.59
C VAL A 128 15.30 12.65 28.76
N TYR A 129 15.50 11.48 29.37
CA TYR A 129 15.45 10.17 28.72
C TYR A 129 14.23 9.32 29.13
N LEU A 130 13.10 9.95 29.50
CA LEU A 130 11.84 9.29 29.92
C LEU A 130 11.28 8.25 28.92
N LYS A 131 11.72 8.30 27.66
CA LYS A 131 11.33 7.35 26.61
C LYS A 131 12.15 6.05 26.66
N TYR A 132 13.22 6.00 27.45
CA TYR A 132 14.06 4.82 27.63
C TYR A 132 13.65 4.08 28.91
N SER A 133 13.65 2.75 28.84
CA SER A 133 13.32 1.90 29.99
C SER A 133 14.26 0.70 30.03
N MET A 134 14.62 0.29 31.24
CA MET A 134 15.43 -0.89 31.51
C MET A 134 14.55 -1.97 32.12
N SER A 135 14.48 -3.12 31.49
CA SER A 135 13.74 -4.28 32.03
C SER A 135 14.59 -5.53 31.83
N ASP A 136 14.96 -6.19 32.92
CA ASP A 136 15.71 -7.46 32.92
C ASP A 136 17.02 -7.44 32.12
N GLY A 137 17.76 -6.33 32.22
CA GLY A 137 19.05 -6.15 31.54
C GLY A 137 18.95 -5.79 30.05
N VAL A 138 17.75 -5.50 29.55
CA VAL A 138 17.52 -5.12 28.14
C VAL A 138 17.07 -3.67 28.05
N LEU A 139 17.82 -2.87 27.28
CA LEU A 139 17.50 -1.46 27.00
C LEU A 139 16.35 -1.36 25.98
N ARG A 140 15.34 -0.57 26.31
CA ARG A 140 14.18 -0.33 25.45
C ARG A 140 13.95 1.15 25.20
N TYR A 141 13.55 1.52 23.99
CA TYR A 141 13.06 2.87 23.66
C TYR A 141 11.58 2.78 23.28
N LYS A 142 10.72 3.46 24.04
CA LYS A 142 9.25 3.42 23.91
C LYS A 142 8.67 1.98 23.87
N GLY A 143 9.23 1.07 24.66
CA GLY A 143 8.80 -0.33 24.75
C GLY A 143 9.46 -1.28 23.73
N CYS A 144 10.10 -0.76 22.68
CA CYS A 144 10.83 -1.55 21.68
C CYS A 144 12.25 -1.86 22.15
N ILE A 145 12.76 -3.07 21.85
CA ILE A 145 14.14 -3.48 22.18
C ILE A 145 15.12 -2.68 21.33
N MET A 146 16.14 -2.10 21.98
CA MET A 146 17.24 -1.43 21.32
C MET A 146 18.30 -2.46 20.94
N ILE A 147 18.67 -2.51 19.66
CA ILE A 147 19.78 -3.32 19.16
C ILE A 147 20.94 -2.35 18.89
N SER A 148 22.10 -2.62 19.48
CA SER A 148 23.29 -1.79 19.26
C SER A 148 23.90 -2.04 17.88
N THR A 149 24.43 -0.97 17.28
CA THR A 149 25.12 -0.99 15.99
C THR A 149 26.52 -1.63 16.03
N SER A 150 27.01 -1.99 17.22
CA SER A 150 28.30 -2.69 17.43
C SER A 150 28.16 -4.21 17.64
N SER A 151 26.97 -4.78 17.44
CA SER A 151 26.80 -6.24 17.42
C SER A 151 27.57 -6.84 16.23
N PRO A 152 28.35 -7.92 16.40
CA PRO A 152 29.22 -8.51 15.37
C PRO A 152 28.47 -9.23 14.22
N LEU A 153 27.23 -8.82 13.94
CA LEU A 153 26.39 -9.34 12.86
C LEU A 153 26.86 -8.87 11.47
N CYS A 154 27.65 -7.80 11.37
CA CYS A 154 28.24 -7.37 10.10
C CYS A 154 29.50 -8.17 9.72
N ASP A 155 30.34 -8.59 10.68
CA ASP A 155 31.63 -9.21 10.36
C ASP A 155 31.61 -10.75 10.28
N GLU A 156 30.80 -11.47 11.08
CA GLU A 156 30.81 -12.95 11.02
C GLU A 156 29.96 -13.54 9.87
N SER A 157 29.16 -12.72 9.20
CA SER A 157 28.43 -13.13 7.99
C SER A 157 29.34 -13.23 6.75
N LEU A 158 30.56 -12.66 6.81
CA LEU A 158 31.50 -12.57 5.69
C LEU A 158 32.29 -13.85 5.42
N GLN A 159 32.44 -14.77 6.37
CA GLN A 159 33.31 -15.95 6.19
C GLN A 159 32.59 -17.26 5.82
N HIS A 160 31.27 -17.37 5.97
CA HIS A 160 30.55 -18.64 5.78
C HIS A 160 29.66 -18.74 4.53
N LEU A 161 29.51 -17.67 3.76
CA LEU A 161 28.80 -17.73 2.46
C LEU A 161 29.69 -18.24 1.32
N ASP A 162 30.99 -18.39 1.55
CA ASP A 162 31.98 -18.77 0.52
C ASP A 162 32.23 -20.30 0.42
N SER A 163 31.46 -21.14 1.11
CA SER A 163 31.75 -22.59 1.21
C SER A 163 30.59 -23.56 0.90
N SER A 164 29.50 -23.11 0.28
CA SER A 164 28.41 -24.00 -0.17
C SER A 164 28.36 -24.12 -1.70
N PRO A 165 28.54 -25.30 -2.32
CA PRO A 165 28.60 -25.45 -3.78
C PRO A 165 27.24 -25.43 -4.50
N ILE A 166 26.14 -25.09 -3.82
CA ILE A 166 24.79 -25.15 -4.38
C ILE A 166 24.07 -23.84 -4.08
N VAL A 167 24.38 -22.82 -4.87
CA VAL A 167 23.54 -21.73 -5.39
C VAL A 167 24.52 -20.67 -5.89
N GLY A 168 24.73 -20.66 -7.20
CA GLY A 168 25.33 -19.51 -7.87
C GLY A 168 24.47 -18.27 -7.64
N HIS A 169 25.15 -17.16 -7.34
CA HIS A 169 24.66 -15.79 -7.11
C HIS A 169 24.48 -15.35 -5.65
N SER A 170 25.63 -15.19 -4.97
CA SER A 170 25.89 -13.99 -4.17
C SER A 170 25.74 -12.74 -5.07
N ARG A 171 24.54 -12.17 -5.13
CA ARG A 171 24.33 -10.82 -5.67
C ARG A 171 23.49 -10.02 -4.68
N ASP A 172 24.20 -9.16 -3.95
CA ASP A 172 23.76 -7.96 -3.24
C ASP A 172 22.85 -8.07 -2.00
N LEU A 173 23.38 -8.62 -0.91
CA LEU A 173 22.84 -8.46 0.45
C LEU A 173 22.48 -7.00 0.82
N PRO A 174 23.28 -5.97 0.44
CA PRO A 174 22.90 -4.56 0.64
C PRO A 174 21.58 -4.18 -0.04
N LEU A 175 21.34 -4.65 -1.27
CA LEU A 175 20.10 -4.36 -2.01
C LEU A 175 18.88 -5.03 -1.37
N LEU A 176 19.02 -6.27 -0.89
CA LEU A 176 17.94 -6.97 -0.18
C LEU A 176 17.53 -6.23 1.10
N LEU A 177 18.51 -5.73 1.86
CA LEU A 177 18.24 -4.94 3.06
C LEU A 177 17.57 -3.61 2.70
N SER A 178 18.05 -2.91 1.67
CA SER A 178 17.44 -1.65 1.22
C SER A 178 15.97 -1.86 0.86
N SER A 179 15.65 -2.93 0.12
CA SER A 179 14.28 -3.31 -0.24
C SER A 179 13.42 -3.64 0.99
N PHE A 180 13.97 -4.37 1.96
CA PHE A 180 13.29 -4.63 3.23
C PHE A 180 12.97 -3.34 3.98
N VAL A 181 13.94 -2.42 4.09
CA VAL A 181 13.75 -1.15 4.79
C VAL A 181 12.67 -0.30 4.10
N ASP A 182 12.65 -0.26 2.77
CA ASP A 182 11.59 0.43 2.03
C ASP A 182 10.20 -0.18 2.32
N ALA A 183 10.10 -1.51 2.29
CA ALA A 183 8.85 -2.20 2.60
C ALA A 183 8.43 -2.02 4.08
N PHE A 184 9.39 -1.90 4.99
CA PHE A 184 9.14 -1.61 6.41
C PHE A 184 8.59 -0.19 6.60
N VAL A 185 9.15 0.81 5.91
CA VAL A 185 8.63 2.19 5.92
C VAL A 185 7.21 2.22 5.36
N ASP A 186 6.98 1.57 4.22
CA ASP A 186 5.66 1.45 3.60
C ASP A 186 4.62 0.85 4.55
N PHE A 187 4.97 -0.25 5.21
CA PHE A 187 4.12 -0.93 6.18
C PHE A 187 3.83 -0.05 7.40
N SER A 188 4.83 0.69 7.89
CA SER A 188 4.68 1.55 9.07
C SER A 188 3.75 2.75 8.83
N VAL A 189 3.59 3.17 7.57
CA VAL A 189 2.73 4.29 7.18
C VAL A 189 1.35 3.81 6.73
N SER A 190 1.29 2.76 5.93
CA SER A 190 0.05 2.32 5.26
C SER A 190 -0.57 1.05 5.85
N GLY A 191 0.18 0.28 6.63
CA GLY A 191 -0.18 -1.09 7.04
C GLY A 191 -0.09 -2.11 5.91
N LEU A 192 0.43 -1.72 4.72
CA LEU A 192 0.55 -2.57 3.54
C LEU A 192 2.01 -2.90 3.25
N PHE A 193 2.28 -4.16 2.90
CA PHE A 193 3.58 -4.60 2.46
C PHE A 193 3.67 -4.51 0.93
N LEU A 194 4.35 -3.48 0.43
CA LEU A 194 4.49 -3.21 -1.00
C LEU A 194 5.98 -3.18 -1.40
N PRO A 195 6.62 -4.35 -1.55
CA PRO A 195 8.04 -4.40 -1.91
C PRO A 195 8.25 -3.69 -3.25
N GLN A 196 9.30 -2.87 -3.33
CA GLN A 196 9.67 -2.21 -4.58
C GLN A 196 10.12 -3.28 -5.58
N GLN A 197 9.46 -3.33 -6.74
CA GLN A 197 9.94 -4.14 -7.86
C GLN A 197 11.02 -3.33 -8.58
N ARG A 198 12.26 -3.35 -8.08
CA ARG A 198 13.40 -2.87 -8.87
C ARG A 198 13.81 -3.98 -9.82
N ASN A 199 13.74 -3.69 -11.12
CA ASN A 199 14.36 -4.55 -12.12
C ASN A 199 15.88 -4.34 -12.04
N PRO A 200 16.69 -5.36 -11.70
CA PRO A 200 18.15 -5.20 -11.58
C PRO A 200 18.85 -4.84 -12.90
N ASN A 201 18.14 -4.92 -14.03
CA ASN A 201 18.63 -4.54 -15.36
C ASN A 201 18.18 -3.14 -15.83
N GLN A 202 17.39 -2.40 -15.06
CA GLN A 202 17.05 -1.02 -15.41
C GLN A 202 18.21 -0.09 -15.03
N THR A 203 19.05 0.25 -16.01
CA THR A 203 19.86 1.46 -15.94
C THR A 203 18.91 2.66 -15.76
N HIS A 204 19.33 3.66 -14.97
CA HIS A 204 18.56 4.86 -14.62
C HIS A 204 18.09 5.74 -15.81
N GLN A 205 18.16 5.26 -17.06
CA GLN A 205 18.01 6.08 -18.26
C GLN A 205 16.77 5.78 -19.12
N GLU A 206 16.06 4.67 -18.95
CA GLU A 206 14.85 4.39 -19.75
C GLU A 206 13.63 4.17 -18.85
N LEU A 207 12.87 5.26 -18.62
CA LEU A 207 11.54 5.18 -18.04
C LEU A 207 10.60 4.45 -19.03
N PRO A 208 9.71 3.55 -18.57
CA PRO A 208 8.77 2.89 -19.45
C PRO A 208 7.89 3.92 -20.17
N LEU A 209 7.61 3.66 -21.46
CA LEU A 209 6.73 4.50 -22.28
C LEU A 209 5.33 4.52 -21.68
N LEU A 210 4.76 5.73 -21.54
CA LEU A 210 3.39 5.90 -21.06
C LEU A 210 2.42 5.60 -22.20
N GLN A 211 1.70 4.48 -22.10
CA GLN A 211 0.66 4.15 -23.06
C GLN A 211 -0.54 5.08 -22.85
N THR A 212 -0.77 5.99 -23.80
CA THR A 212 -1.87 6.97 -23.77
C THR A 212 -3.18 6.39 -24.32
N ARG A 213 -3.10 5.34 -25.15
CA ARG A 213 -4.24 4.78 -25.89
C ARG A 213 -4.38 3.28 -25.63
N TYR A 214 -5.58 2.86 -25.23
CA TYR A 214 -5.93 1.47 -24.98
C TYR A 214 -7.14 1.05 -25.83
N PRO A 215 -7.23 -0.24 -26.20
CA PRO A 215 -8.44 -0.78 -26.82
C PRO A 215 -9.62 -0.71 -25.82
N PRO A 216 -10.87 -0.74 -26.31
CA PRO A 216 -12.04 -0.85 -25.44
C PRO A 216 -12.02 -2.20 -24.68
N PRO A 217 -12.14 -2.21 -23.35
CA PRO A 217 -12.28 -3.43 -22.58
C PRO A 217 -13.76 -3.86 -22.50
N ASP A 218 -14.01 -5.11 -22.13
CA ASP A 218 -15.39 -5.62 -21.92
C ASP A 218 -16.10 -4.92 -20.75
N ARG A 219 -15.31 -4.47 -19.76
CA ARG A 219 -15.80 -3.75 -18.58
C ARG A 219 -14.83 -2.66 -18.16
N LEU A 220 -15.28 -1.41 -18.27
CA LEU A 220 -14.55 -0.20 -17.90
C LEU A 220 -15.26 0.51 -16.75
N ILE A 221 -14.56 0.79 -15.66
CA ILE A 221 -15.07 1.57 -14.53
C ILE A 221 -14.31 2.89 -14.45
N ALA A 222 -15.02 4.01 -14.30
CA ALA A 222 -14.43 5.32 -14.03
C ALA A 222 -14.85 5.82 -12.64
N ILE A 223 -13.86 6.29 -11.88
CA ILE A 223 -14.01 6.81 -10.52
C ILE A 223 -13.47 8.24 -10.50
N GLY A 224 -14.29 9.16 -9.99
CA GLY A 224 -13.93 10.57 -9.85
C GLY A 224 -13.00 10.86 -8.67
N ASP A 225 -13.10 12.08 -8.20
CA ASP A 225 -12.18 12.73 -7.26
C ASP A 225 -12.28 12.11 -5.84
N LEU A 226 -11.14 11.67 -5.29
CA LEU A 226 -11.09 10.92 -4.02
C LEU A 226 -10.77 11.81 -2.81
N HIS A 227 -9.96 12.86 -3.01
CA HIS A 227 -9.69 13.92 -2.06
C HIS A 227 -9.44 13.45 -0.62
N GLY A 228 -8.45 12.56 -0.46
CA GLY A 228 -7.95 12.13 0.84
C GLY A 228 -8.95 11.39 1.74
N ASP A 229 -10.08 10.90 1.22
CA ASP A 229 -11.09 10.13 1.96
C ASP A 229 -11.06 8.64 1.59
N LEU A 230 -10.25 7.86 2.33
CA LEU A 230 -10.08 6.44 2.07
C LEU A 230 -11.37 5.65 2.28
N HIS A 231 -12.24 6.09 3.19
CA HIS A 231 -13.49 5.41 3.48
C HIS A 231 -14.45 5.52 2.29
N LYS A 232 -14.69 6.73 1.78
CA LYS A 232 -15.53 6.94 0.59
C LYS A 232 -14.92 6.29 -0.66
N SER A 233 -13.59 6.31 -0.78
CA SER A 233 -12.86 5.63 -1.85
C SER A 233 -13.14 4.12 -1.86
N LYS A 234 -13.09 3.46 -0.69
CA LYS A 234 -13.43 2.03 -0.57
C LYS A 234 -14.89 1.76 -0.90
N GLN A 235 -15.80 2.61 -0.42
CA GLN A 235 -17.23 2.47 -0.75
C GLN A 235 -17.48 2.55 -2.27
N ALA A 236 -16.81 3.46 -2.99
CA ALA A 236 -16.91 3.55 -4.44
C ALA A 236 -16.41 2.27 -5.15
N LEU A 237 -15.28 1.71 -4.69
CA LEU A 237 -14.73 0.47 -5.23
C LEU A 237 -15.59 -0.76 -4.90
N GLU A 238 -16.17 -0.84 -3.70
CA GLU A 238 -17.11 -1.89 -3.29
C GLU A 238 -18.41 -1.82 -4.09
N LEU A 239 -18.94 -0.61 -4.32
CA LEU A 239 -20.12 -0.36 -5.14
C LEU A 239 -19.94 -0.86 -6.58
N ALA A 240 -18.74 -0.70 -7.14
CA ALA A 240 -18.35 -1.25 -8.44
C ALA A 240 -18.04 -2.75 -8.43
N ARG A 241 -18.12 -3.43 -7.28
CA ARG A 241 -17.66 -4.83 -7.11
C ARG A 241 -16.21 -5.03 -7.56
N LEU A 242 -15.36 -4.04 -7.33
CA LEU A 242 -13.92 -4.13 -7.63
C LEU A 242 -13.14 -4.68 -6.45
N ILE A 243 -13.63 -4.46 -5.22
CA ILE A 243 -13.04 -4.98 -3.98
C ILE A 243 -14.08 -5.69 -3.10
N ASP A 244 -13.62 -6.68 -2.33
CA ASP A 244 -14.41 -7.26 -1.24
C ASP A 244 -14.38 -6.37 0.01
N SER A 245 -15.15 -6.73 1.04
CA SER A 245 -15.20 -5.99 2.32
C SER A 245 -13.88 -5.98 3.10
N SER A 246 -12.89 -6.78 2.69
CA SER A 246 -11.54 -6.76 3.24
C SER A 246 -10.58 -5.87 2.44
N GLY A 247 -11.07 -5.27 1.35
CA GLY A 247 -10.30 -4.42 0.44
C GLY A 247 -9.37 -5.19 -0.50
N ARG A 248 -9.69 -6.45 -0.81
CA ARG A 248 -8.98 -7.24 -1.84
C ARG A 248 -9.67 -7.15 -3.18
N TRP A 249 -8.90 -7.12 -4.25
CA TRP A 249 -9.41 -7.14 -5.61
C TRP A 249 -10.30 -8.36 -5.89
N ILE A 250 -11.50 -8.10 -6.39
CA ILE A 250 -12.46 -9.09 -6.93
C ILE A 250 -13.03 -8.65 -8.29
N GLY A 251 -12.47 -7.60 -8.89
CA GLY A 251 -12.96 -7.00 -10.14
C GLY A 251 -12.67 -7.81 -11.40
N GLY A 252 -12.03 -8.98 -11.29
CA GLY A 252 -11.66 -9.82 -12.44
C GLY A 252 -10.68 -9.09 -13.37
N ASP A 253 -11.01 -9.12 -14.66
CA ASP A 253 -10.31 -8.47 -15.77
C ASP A 253 -10.75 -7.03 -16.04
N ALA A 254 -11.57 -6.44 -15.15
CA ALA A 254 -12.05 -5.08 -15.32
C ALA A 254 -10.91 -4.06 -15.45
N THR A 255 -11.11 -3.10 -16.34
CA THR A 255 -10.25 -1.91 -16.45
C THR A 255 -10.86 -0.78 -15.63
N VAL A 256 -10.07 -0.13 -14.78
CA VAL A 256 -10.50 0.96 -13.90
C VAL A 256 -9.69 2.21 -14.18
N VAL A 257 -10.34 3.36 -14.29
CA VAL A 257 -9.70 4.66 -14.42
C VAL A 257 -10.10 5.52 -13.21
N GLN A 258 -9.11 5.92 -12.41
CA GLN A 258 -9.25 6.92 -11.36
C GLN A 258 -8.79 8.28 -11.92
N ILE A 259 -9.71 9.24 -12.06
CA ILE A 259 -9.48 10.48 -12.84
C ILE A 259 -8.88 11.62 -12.00
N GLY A 260 -7.78 11.35 -11.27
CA GLY A 260 -7.02 12.38 -10.55
C GLY A 260 -7.67 12.91 -9.28
N ASP A 261 -7.03 13.87 -8.63
CA ASP A 261 -7.45 14.46 -7.36
C ASP A 261 -7.61 13.42 -6.24
N VAL A 262 -6.53 12.68 -6.03
CA VAL A 262 -6.37 11.80 -4.87
C VAL A 262 -5.99 12.60 -3.63
N LEU A 263 -5.16 13.62 -3.81
CA LEU A 263 -4.61 14.45 -2.74
C LEU A 263 -5.59 15.54 -2.26
N ASP A 264 -5.21 16.13 -1.12
CA ASP A 264 -5.83 17.26 -0.41
C ASP A 264 -7.23 16.99 0.17
N ARG A 265 -7.75 18.00 0.89
CA ARG A 265 -9.07 18.06 1.54
C ARG A 265 -9.25 17.07 2.70
N GLY A 266 -9.12 15.78 2.42
CA GLY A 266 -9.13 14.70 3.42
C GLY A 266 -7.77 14.55 4.12
N GLY A 267 -7.55 13.40 4.75
CA GLY A 267 -6.36 13.14 5.59
C GLY A 267 -5.77 11.74 5.48
N ASP A 268 -6.30 10.90 4.59
CA ASP A 268 -5.82 9.55 4.30
C ASP A 268 -5.18 9.50 2.89
N GLU A 269 -4.47 10.55 2.51
CA GLU A 269 -3.97 10.78 1.16
C GLU A 269 -2.91 9.74 0.77
N LEU A 270 -1.88 9.57 1.61
CA LEU A 270 -0.84 8.57 1.39
C LEU A 270 -1.45 7.17 1.41
N LYS A 271 -2.36 6.89 2.35
CA LYS A 271 -3.04 5.59 2.42
C LYS A 271 -3.79 5.26 1.14
N ILE A 272 -4.44 6.23 0.49
CA ILE A 272 -5.10 5.99 -0.79
C ILE A 272 -4.07 5.68 -1.88
N LEU A 273 -2.95 6.41 -1.97
CA LEU A 273 -1.89 6.11 -2.94
C LEU A 273 -1.35 4.68 -2.79
N TYR A 274 -1.05 4.27 -1.55
CA TYR A 274 -0.62 2.90 -1.24
C TYR A 274 -1.71 1.86 -1.53
N PHE A 275 -2.97 2.20 -1.26
CA PHE A 275 -4.10 1.30 -1.52
C PHE A 275 -4.35 1.09 -3.02
N LEU A 276 -4.30 2.16 -3.82
CA LEU A 276 -4.41 2.08 -5.28
C LEU A 276 -3.23 1.28 -5.87
N GLU A 277 -2.01 1.47 -5.37
CA GLU A 277 -0.84 0.69 -5.78
C GLU A 277 -0.98 -0.80 -5.44
N LYS A 278 -1.51 -1.14 -4.25
CA LYS A 278 -1.87 -2.52 -3.91
C LYS A 278 -2.87 -3.08 -4.92
N LEU A 279 -3.93 -2.34 -5.22
CA LEU A 279 -4.98 -2.81 -6.12
C LEU A 279 -4.50 -2.95 -7.57
N LYS A 280 -3.62 -2.08 -8.07
CA LYS A 280 -2.94 -2.25 -9.37
C LYS A 280 -2.25 -3.61 -9.47
N ARG A 281 -1.47 -3.96 -8.44
CA ARG A 281 -0.76 -5.26 -8.37
C ARG A 281 -1.73 -6.43 -8.27
N GLU A 282 -2.79 -6.32 -7.49
CA GLU A 282 -3.80 -7.38 -7.38
C GLU A 282 -4.57 -7.56 -8.69
N ALA A 283 -5.05 -6.48 -9.31
CA ALA A 283 -5.78 -6.49 -10.58
C ALA A 283 -4.96 -7.17 -11.68
N SER A 284 -3.68 -6.80 -11.82
CA SER A 284 -2.80 -7.38 -12.84
C SER A 284 -2.66 -8.91 -12.75
N ARG A 285 -2.79 -9.50 -11.56
CA ARG A 285 -2.73 -10.97 -11.37
C ARG A 285 -3.98 -11.69 -11.89
N PHE A 286 -5.08 -10.97 -12.06
CA PHE A 286 -6.36 -11.48 -12.56
C PHE A 286 -6.73 -10.92 -13.93
N GLY A 287 -5.76 -10.33 -14.65
CA GLY A 287 -5.97 -9.72 -15.98
C GLY A 287 -6.62 -8.34 -15.95
N GLY A 288 -6.95 -7.82 -14.76
CA GLY A 288 -7.51 -6.48 -14.59
C GLY A 288 -6.44 -5.40 -14.62
N THR A 289 -6.87 -4.16 -14.83
CA THR A 289 -5.97 -3.00 -14.93
C THR A 289 -6.55 -1.83 -14.14
N ILE A 290 -5.71 -1.11 -13.40
CA ILE A 290 -6.08 0.16 -12.77
C ILE A 290 -5.14 1.25 -13.26
N ILE A 291 -5.71 2.28 -13.90
CA ILE A 291 -5.02 3.44 -14.42
C ILE A 291 -5.37 4.63 -13.53
N THR A 292 -4.36 5.28 -12.98
CA THR A 292 -4.51 6.50 -12.17
C THR A 292 -4.06 7.70 -12.98
N MET A 293 -4.76 8.81 -12.83
CA MET A 293 -4.47 10.05 -13.54
C MET A 293 -3.96 11.14 -12.60
N ASN A 294 -3.29 12.15 -13.16
CA ASN A 294 -2.92 13.36 -12.44
C ASN A 294 -4.07 14.38 -12.57
N GLY A 295 -4.61 14.81 -11.43
CA GLY A 295 -5.54 15.93 -11.31
C GLY A 295 -4.81 17.22 -10.97
N ASN A 296 -5.56 18.31 -10.75
CA ASN A 296 -4.91 19.58 -10.41
C ASN A 296 -4.30 19.55 -9.02
N HIS A 297 -4.83 18.75 -8.09
CA HIS A 297 -4.28 18.65 -6.74
C HIS A 297 -2.92 17.94 -6.72
N GLU A 298 -2.71 16.93 -7.57
CA GLU A 298 -1.36 16.36 -7.74
C GLU A 298 -0.37 17.40 -8.26
N ILE A 299 -0.75 18.16 -9.31
CA ILE A 299 0.12 19.19 -9.90
C ILE A 299 0.42 20.31 -8.90
N MET A 300 -0.59 20.81 -8.18
CA MET A 300 -0.44 21.85 -7.16
C MET A 300 0.53 21.44 -6.07
N ASN A 301 0.38 20.22 -5.55
CA ASN A 301 1.23 19.74 -4.47
C ASN A 301 2.70 19.57 -4.89
N ILE A 302 2.94 19.13 -6.13
CA ILE A 302 4.30 19.01 -6.69
C ILE A 302 4.90 20.41 -6.92
N ASP A 303 4.10 21.39 -7.35
CA ASP A 303 4.48 22.81 -7.46
C ASP A 303 4.67 23.51 -6.09
N GLY A 304 4.32 22.85 -4.98
CA GLY A 304 4.42 23.40 -3.62
C GLY A 304 3.26 24.30 -3.20
N ASP A 305 2.13 24.24 -3.89
CA ASP A 305 0.88 24.92 -3.54
C ASP A 305 0.01 24.02 -2.65
N PHE A 306 -0.06 24.36 -1.36
CA PHE A 306 -0.74 23.56 -0.34
C PHE A 306 -2.02 24.19 0.20
N ARG A 307 -2.65 25.11 -0.54
CA ARG A 307 -3.82 25.88 -0.06
C ARG A 307 -5.02 25.01 0.33
N TYR A 308 -5.13 23.78 -0.17
CA TYR A 308 -6.23 22.86 0.12
C TYR A 308 -5.85 21.69 1.04
N VAL A 309 -4.62 21.68 1.56
CA VAL A 309 -4.15 20.62 2.44
C VAL A 309 -4.79 20.77 3.82
N SER A 310 -5.36 19.67 4.31
CA SER A 310 -5.95 19.63 5.65
C SER A 310 -4.88 19.51 6.74
N LYS A 311 -5.24 19.80 8.00
CA LYS A 311 -4.35 19.57 9.14
C LYS A 311 -3.95 18.09 9.27
N SER A 312 -4.88 17.17 8.98
CA SER A 312 -4.61 15.73 8.96
C SER A 312 -3.68 15.34 7.82
N GLY A 313 -3.81 15.96 6.64
CA GLY A 313 -2.90 15.73 5.51
C GLY A 313 -1.46 16.12 5.84
N PHE A 314 -1.25 17.30 6.43
CA PHE A 314 0.08 17.67 6.93
C PHE A 314 0.62 16.72 8.00
N HIS A 315 -0.25 16.24 8.89
CA HIS A 315 0.12 15.27 9.92
C HIS A 315 0.54 13.93 9.33
N GLU A 316 -0.19 13.42 8.34
CA GLU A 316 0.08 12.15 7.66
C GLU A 316 1.47 12.18 6.99
N PHE A 317 1.77 13.24 6.23
CA PHE A 317 3.09 13.42 5.61
C PHE A 317 4.21 13.55 6.64
N ARG A 318 3.99 14.26 7.76
CA ARG A 318 4.97 14.32 8.85
C ARG A 318 5.28 12.93 9.40
N VAL A 319 4.26 12.12 9.68
CA VAL A 319 4.43 10.74 10.19
C VAL A 319 5.19 9.88 9.18
N TRP A 320 4.87 10.00 7.90
CA TRP A 320 5.60 9.32 6.84
C TRP A 320 7.09 9.75 6.81
N ALA A 321 7.39 11.04 6.92
CA ALA A 321 8.76 11.54 6.91
C ALA A 321 9.57 11.04 8.13
N ASP A 322 8.95 10.90 9.31
CA ASP A 322 9.59 10.31 10.48
C ASP A 322 10.04 8.87 10.21
N TRP A 323 9.15 8.05 9.63
CA TRP A 323 9.48 6.66 9.24
C TRP A 323 10.51 6.59 8.12
N PHE A 324 10.38 7.45 7.10
CA PHE A 324 11.33 7.51 6.00
C PHE A 324 12.75 7.85 6.49
N ARG A 325 12.87 8.77 7.45
CA ARG A 325 14.16 9.09 8.08
C ARG A 325 14.73 7.93 8.88
N ILE A 326 13.90 7.21 9.64
CA ILE A 326 14.31 5.98 10.34
C ILE A 326 14.83 4.97 9.32
N GLY A 327 14.12 4.76 8.22
CA GLY A 327 14.56 3.88 7.14
C GLY A 327 15.91 4.31 6.55
N ASN A 328 16.09 5.59 6.25
CA ASN A 328 17.38 6.10 5.78
C ASN A 328 18.49 5.90 6.81
N SER A 329 18.24 6.13 8.10
CA SER A 329 19.20 5.81 9.15
C SER A 329 19.55 4.32 9.15
N MET A 330 18.58 3.41 9.00
CA MET A 330 18.83 1.97 8.89
C MET A 330 19.69 1.63 7.67
N LYS A 331 19.43 2.24 6.51
CA LYS A 331 20.24 2.04 5.29
C LYS A 331 21.67 2.56 5.46
N SER A 332 21.85 3.67 6.18
CA SER A 332 23.16 4.28 6.39
C SER A 332 24.11 3.46 7.28
N LEU A 333 23.57 2.47 8.01
CA LEU A 333 24.33 1.56 8.86
C LEU A 333 24.99 0.41 8.09
N CYS A 334 24.73 0.27 6.78
CA CYS A 334 25.20 -0.85 6.00
C CYS A 334 26.22 -0.43 4.94
N ASP A 335 27.41 -1.01 5.04
CA ASP A 335 28.47 -0.83 4.06
C ASP A 335 28.05 -1.42 2.70
N GLY A 336 28.31 -0.66 1.63
CA GLY A 336 27.90 -1.02 0.26
C GLY A 336 26.57 -0.42 -0.20
N LEU A 337 25.83 0.31 0.64
CA LEU A 337 24.72 1.16 0.20
C LEU A 337 25.17 2.61 0.01
N GLU A 338 24.61 3.28 -1.00
CA GLU A 338 24.76 4.73 -1.14
C GLU A 338 24.19 5.42 0.10
N LYS A 339 24.99 6.31 0.71
CA LYS A 339 24.55 7.06 1.89
C LYS A 339 23.35 7.93 1.52
N PRO A 340 22.23 7.83 2.25
CA PRO A 340 21.06 8.66 1.95
C PRO A 340 21.42 10.14 2.04
N LYS A 341 21.05 10.91 1.01
CA LYS A 341 21.17 12.37 1.01
C LYS A 341 20.22 12.98 2.05
N ASP A 342 20.50 14.21 2.47
CA ASP A 342 19.59 14.93 3.36
C ASP A 342 18.23 15.10 2.67
N PHE A 343 17.24 14.40 3.21
CA PHE A 343 15.89 14.40 2.70
C PHE A 343 15.25 15.80 2.66
N PHE A 344 15.66 16.70 3.56
CA PHE A 344 15.17 18.08 3.63
C PHE A 344 16.08 19.10 2.96
N GLU A 345 17.10 18.65 2.22
CA GLU A 345 18.03 19.54 1.54
C GLU A 345 17.29 20.55 0.65
N GLY A 346 17.62 21.83 0.79
CA GLY A 346 17.00 22.93 0.04
C GLY A 346 15.60 23.33 0.50
N ILE A 347 15.06 22.74 1.57
CA ILE A 347 13.72 23.06 2.09
C ILE A 347 13.83 23.99 3.31
N PRO A 348 13.16 25.15 3.30
CA PRO A 348 13.16 26.08 4.43
C PRO A 348 12.75 25.42 5.75
N SER A 349 13.42 25.81 6.83
CA SER A 349 13.05 25.41 8.20
C SER A 349 11.97 26.30 8.82
N VAL A 350 11.71 27.46 8.22
CA VAL A 350 10.77 28.48 8.68
C VAL A 350 9.92 28.95 7.51
N PHE A 351 8.61 29.08 7.74
CA PHE A 351 7.64 29.59 6.78
C PHE A 351 6.98 30.85 7.34
N PRO A 352 7.40 32.05 6.90
CA PRO A 352 6.81 33.30 7.35
C PRO A 352 5.28 33.32 7.14
N GLY A 353 4.55 33.83 8.13
CA GLY A 353 3.07 33.89 8.07
C GLY A 353 2.35 32.56 8.35
N ILE A 354 3.07 31.45 8.53
CA ILE A 354 2.50 30.14 8.87
C ILE A 354 2.77 29.80 10.34
N LYS A 355 1.80 29.19 11.03
CA LYS A 355 1.96 28.74 12.42
C LYS A 355 3.00 27.62 12.50
N LYS A 356 3.88 27.68 13.51
CA LYS A 356 4.96 26.69 13.74
C LYS A 356 4.48 25.24 13.80
N GLU A 357 3.26 25.01 14.27
CA GLU A 357 2.67 23.65 14.34
C GLU A 357 2.56 22.95 12.96
N PHE A 358 2.57 23.70 11.86
CA PHE A 358 2.50 23.15 10.50
C PHE A 358 3.87 22.98 9.82
N TYR A 359 4.96 23.50 10.41
CA TYR A 359 6.27 23.54 9.73
C TYR A 359 6.76 22.15 9.35
N ASP A 360 6.74 21.20 10.28
CA ASP A 360 7.23 19.84 10.01
C ASP A 360 6.39 19.13 8.95
N GLY A 361 5.06 19.31 8.98
CA GLY A 361 4.16 18.74 7.98
C GLY A 361 4.37 19.34 6.59
N ILE A 362 4.53 20.66 6.49
CA ILE A 362 4.83 21.35 5.22
C ILE A 362 6.18 20.87 4.67
N ARG A 363 7.22 20.84 5.51
CA ARG A 363 8.55 20.36 5.08
C ARG A 363 8.50 18.93 4.60
N ALA A 364 7.85 18.05 5.35
CA ALA A 364 7.66 16.64 4.99
C ALA A 364 6.95 16.50 3.65
N ARG A 365 5.89 17.28 3.43
CA ARG A 365 5.11 17.28 2.20
C ARG A 365 5.90 17.77 0.99
N ILE A 366 6.63 18.90 1.12
CA ILE A 366 7.54 19.38 0.06
C ILE A 366 8.56 18.31 -0.28
N ALA A 367 9.21 17.74 0.73
CA ALA A 367 10.26 16.75 0.53
C ALA A 367 9.74 15.48 -0.15
N ALA A 368 8.51 15.06 0.17
CA ALA A 368 7.85 13.89 -0.41
C ALA A 368 7.42 14.09 -1.87
N LEU A 369 6.84 15.26 -2.17
CA LEU A 369 6.07 15.50 -3.40
C LEU A 369 6.74 16.43 -4.40
N ARG A 370 7.82 17.15 -4.05
CA ARG A 370 8.60 17.94 -5.02
C ARG A 370 9.04 17.08 -6.22
N PRO A 371 9.40 17.66 -7.37
CA PRO A 371 10.01 16.91 -8.46
C PRO A 371 11.16 16.02 -7.98
N ALA A 372 11.21 14.78 -8.47
CA ALA A 372 12.10 13.70 -8.00
C ALA A 372 11.96 13.33 -6.51
N GLY A 373 10.86 13.71 -5.86
CA GLY A 373 10.51 13.31 -4.51
C GLY A 373 10.13 11.82 -4.43
N PRO A 374 10.30 11.17 -3.26
CA PRO A 374 10.06 9.73 -3.13
C PRO A 374 8.60 9.32 -3.25
N ILE A 375 7.63 10.21 -2.99
CA ILE A 375 6.20 9.93 -3.18
C ILE A 375 5.78 10.32 -4.60
N SER A 376 6.12 11.52 -5.06
CA SER A 376 5.77 11.98 -6.42
C SER A 376 6.38 11.08 -7.50
N GLY A 377 7.67 10.76 -7.38
CA GLY A 377 8.38 9.89 -8.31
C GLY A 377 7.89 8.45 -8.31
N ARG A 378 7.32 7.95 -7.19
CA ARG A 378 6.81 6.58 -7.09
C ARG A 378 5.36 6.44 -7.53
N PHE A 379 4.50 7.38 -7.16
CA PHE A 379 3.05 7.23 -7.31
C PHE A 379 2.43 8.16 -8.35
N LEU A 380 3.09 9.26 -8.70
CA LEU A 380 2.50 10.31 -9.56
C LEU A 380 3.19 10.45 -10.92
N SER A 381 4.45 10.02 -11.04
CA SER A 381 5.21 10.07 -12.30
C SER A 381 4.60 9.16 -13.37
N GLU A 382 4.09 8.00 -12.98
CA GLU A 382 3.48 7.02 -13.90
C GLU A 382 1.99 7.29 -14.17
N ASN A 383 1.40 8.30 -13.53
CA ASN A 383 0.02 8.69 -13.80
C ASN A 383 -0.10 9.40 -15.15
N LEU A 384 -1.19 9.11 -15.86
CA LEU A 384 -1.51 9.80 -17.11
C LEU A 384 -2.19 11.14 -16.82
N THR A 385 -1.90 12.16 -17.63
CA THR A 385 -2.62 13.44 -17.61
C THR A 385 -3.81 13.41 -18.59
N VAL A 386 -3.68 12.68 -19.68
CA VAL A 386 -4.73 12.41 -20.67
C VAL A 386 -4.69 10.94 -21.07
N LEU A 387 -5.85 10.32 -21.24
CA LEU A 387 -5.97 8.91 -21.56
C LEU A 387 -7.10 8.70 -22.59
N VAL A 388 -6.92 7.76 -23.51
CA VAL A 388 -7.96 7.34 -24.47
C VAL A 388 -8.16 5.84 -24.35
N ILE A 389 -9.38 5.41 -24.08
CA ILE A 389 -9.76 3.98 -24.04
C ILE A 389 -10.94 3.77 -24.98
N GLY A 390 -10.72 3.01 -26.06
CA GLY A 390 -11.69 2.87 -27.13
C GLY A 390 -12.14 4.23 -27.67
N GLU A 391 -13.41 4.54 -27.49
CA GLU A 391 -14.02 5.80 -27.92
C GLU A 391 -14.15 6.87 -26.82
N SER A 392 -13.62 6.61 -25.62
CA SER A 392 -13.71 7.52 -24.47
C SER A 392 -12.37 8.19 -24.19
N VAL A 393 -12.38 9.52 -24.10
CA VAL A 393 -11.23 10.32 -23.66
C VAL A 393 -11.41 10.66 -22.19
N PHE A 394 -10.42 10.32 -21.37
CA PHE A 394 -10.36 10.62 -19.95
C PHE A 394 -9.40 11.78 -19.73
N VAL A 395 -9.85 12.75 -18.94
CA VAL A 395 -9.07 13.93 -18.56
C VAL A 395 -9.66 14.48 -17.27
N HIS A 396 -8.82 14.98 -16.36
CA HIS A 396 -9.33 15.49 -15.09
C HIS A 396 -10.22 16.74 -15.25
N GLY A 397 -9.73 17.78 -15.95
CA GLY A 397 -10.51 18.99 -16.24
C GLY A 397 -11.19 18.96 -17.61
N GLY A 398 -10.40 19.05 -18.70
CA GLY A 398 -10.92 19.06 -20.06
C GLY A 398 -9.85 19.37 -21.12
N LEU A 399 -10.16 19.11 -22.40
CA LEU A 399 -9.23 19.36 -23.52
C LEU A 399 -9.72 20.44 -24.47
N LEU A 400 -8.83 21.38 -24.81
CA LEU A 400 -9.03 22.33 -25.90
C LEU A 400 -8.31 21.85 -27.16
N GLN A 401 -8.69 22.38 -28.32
CA GLN A 401 -8.11 21.99 -29.60
C GLN A 401 -6.58 22.16 -29.64
N ASN A 402 -6.05 23.21 -29.03
CA ASN A 402 -4.61 23.43 -28.92
C ASN A 402 -3.89 22.37 -28.08
N HIS A 403 -4.55 21.74 -27.10
CA HIS A 403 -3.99 20.61 -26.36
C HIS A 403 -3.89 19.36 -27.25
N VAL A 404 -4.91 19.09 -28.06
CA VAL A 404 -4.89 17.96 -29.00
C VAL A 404 -3.83 18.15 -30.07
N LEU A 405 -3.75 19.35 -30.66
CA LEU A 405 -2.72 19.70 -31.66
C LEU A 405 -1.30 19.63 -31.09
N TYR A 406 -1.13 19.89 -29.78
CA TYR A 406 0.17 19.79 -29.12
C TYR A 406 0.65 18.33 -28.96
N GLY A 407 -0.28 17.38 -28.91
CA GLY A 407 -0.02 15.94 -28.79
C GLY A 407 -0.32 15.40 -27.39
N LEU A 408 -1.23 14.43 -27.30
CA LEU A 408 -1.67 13.86 -26.02
C LEU A 408 -0.55 13.04 -25.35
N GLU A 409 0.17 12.26 -26.14
CA GLU A 409 1.32 11.47 -25.72
C GLU A 409 2.43 12.39 -25.17
N ARG A 410 2.69 13.49 -25.89
CA ARG A 410 3.66 14.50 -25.47
C ARG A 410 3.29 15.19 -24.16
N ILE A 411 2.00 15.48 -23.94
CA ILE A 411 1.50 16.05 -22.67
C ILE A 411 1.84 15.11 -21.51
N ASN A 412 1.58 13.80 -21.67
CA ASN A 412 1.87 12.80 -20.65
C ASN A 412 3.37 12.69 -20.36
N GLU A 413 4.20 12.62 -21.40
CA GLU A 413 5.65 12.54 -21.27
C GLU A 413 6.24 13.76 -20.57
N GLU A 414 5.88 14.99 -21.00
CA GLU A 414 6.43 16.20 -20.40
C GLU A 414 5.99 16.39 -18.93
N VAL A 415 4.79 15.93 -18.55
CA VAL A 415 4.35 15.93 -17.14
C VAL A 415 5.12 14.89 -16.34
N ARG A 416 5.25 13.65 -16.83
CA ARG A 416 6.06 12.61 -16.17
C ARG A 416 7.50 13.07 -15.96
N ASP A 417 8.13 13.62 -17.00
CA ASP A 417 9.52 14.05 -16.96
C ASP A 417 9.72 15.19 -15.96
N TRP A 418 8.74 16.10 -15.85
CA TRP A 418 8.74 17.14 -14.82
C TRP A 418 8.58 16.56 -13.41
N ILE A 419 7.59 15.70 -13.17
CA ILE A 419 7.38 15.05 -11.87
C ILE A 419 8.62 14.24 -11.45
N SER A 420 9.27 13.59 -12.41
CA SER A 420 10.49 12.80 -12.20
C SER A 420 11.75 13.66 -12.00
N GLY A 421 11.64 14.99 -12.13
CA GLY A 421 12.76 15.92 -12.00
C GLY A 421 13.76 15.87 -13.17
N LEU A 422 13.39 15.24 -14.29
CA LEU A 422 14.23 15.13 -15.49
C LEU A 422 14.20 16.40 -16.33
N LYS A 423 13.08 17.15 -16.33
CA LYS A 423 12.90 18.31 -17.20
C LYS A 423 12.08 19.42 -16.53
N GLY A 424 12.58 20.65 -16.66
CA GLY A 424 11.84 21.86 -16.29
C GLY A 424 11.85 22.15 -14.78
N ARG A 425 11.97 23.43 -14.44
CA ARG A 425 11.90 23.91 -13.05
C ARG A 425 10.47 24.12 -12.55
N PHE A 426 9.54 24.33 -13.48
CA PHE A 426 8.14 24.63 -13.20
C PHE A 426 7.26 23.65 -13.96
N SER A 427 6.05 23.40 -13.48
CA SER A 427 5.09 22.57 -14.18
C SER A 427 4.82 23.04 -15.62
N PRO A 428 4.55 22.12 -16.55
CA PRO A 428 4.24 22.48 -17.94
C PRO A 428 3.07 23.47 -18.04
N ARG A 429 3.07 24.34 -19.07
CA ARG A 429 2.05 25.40 -19.18
C ARG A 429 0.63 24.86 -19.34
N PHE A 430 0.49 23.70 -20.00
CA PHE A 430 -0.81 23.07 -20.27
C PHE A 430 -1.41 22.33 -19.06
N VAL A 431 -0.74 22.33 -17.90
CA VAL A 431 -1.33 21.92 -16.60
C VAL A 431 -1.49 23.09 -15.62
N ARG A 432 -1.23 24.33 -16.08
CA ARG A 432 -1.32 25.55 -15.27
C ARG A 432 -2.39 26.50 -15.77
N GLY A 433 -3.19 27.02 -14.84
CA GLY A 433 -4.19 28.04 -15.10
C GLY A 433 -5.52 27.48 -15.60
N ARG A 434 -6.55 28.34 -15.65
CA ARG A 434 -7.96 27.93 -15.80
C ARG A 434 -8.31 27.17 -17.08
N ASN A 435 -7.54 27.35 -18.15
CA ASN A 435 -7.79 26.70 -19.44
C ASN A 435 -6.90 25.47 -19.66
N SER A 436 -6.20 25.01 -18.63
CA SER A 436 -5.28 23.88 -18.71
C SER A 436 -5.99 22.54 -18.59
N VAL A 437 -5.32 21.46 -18.98
CA VAL A 437 -5.84 20.09 -19.06
C VAL A 437 -6.50 19.63 -17.75
N VAL A 438 -5.92 20.03 -16.62
CA VAL A 438 -6.38 19.63 -15.28
C VAL A 438 -7.28 20.67 -14.59
N TRP A 439 -7.54 21.83 -15.19
CA TRP A 439 -8.35 22.90 -14.57
C TRP A 439 -9.56 23.35 -15.38
N LEU A 440 -9.64 22.97 -16.66
CA LEU A 440 -10.68 23.44 -17.56
C LEU A 440 -12.06 22.97 -17.09
N ARG A 441 -12.99 23.90 -16.89
CA ARG A 441 -14.39 23.62 -16.52
C ARG A 441 -15.40 23.81 -17.65
N ARG A 442 -14.93 24.21 -18.85
CA ARG A 442 -15.81 24.61 -19.96
C ARG A 442 -16.82 23.54 -20.39
N PHE A 443 -16.47 22.27 -20.22
CA PHE A 443 -17.33 21.13 -20.59
C PHE A 443 -17.92 20.39 -19.39
N SER A 444 -17.54 20.81 -18.18
CA SER A 444 -17.98 20.21 -16.92
C SER A 444 -18.70 21.20 -16.00
N ASP A 445 -18.99 22.42 -16.48
CA ASP A 445 -19.70 23.49 -15.75
C ASP A 445 -20.93 22.94 -15.04
N GLU A 446 -21.17 23.37 -13.80
CA GLU A 446 -22.26 22.87 -12.95
C GLU A 446 -23.62 23.04 -13.64
N LEU A 447 -23.82 24.14 -14.37
CA LEU A 447 -25.04 24.38 -15.13
C LEU A 447 -24.90 23.80 -16.54
N ALA A 448 -25.67 22.74 -16.84
CA ALA A 448 -25.63 22.05 -18.14
C ALA A 448 -25.75 22.98 -19.36
N LYS A 449 -26.53 24.07 -19.26
CA LYS A 449 -26.72 25.08 -20.31
C LYS A 449 -25.47 25.90 -20.64
N ASN A 450 -24.49 25.95 -19.74
CA ASN A 450 -23.24 26.67 -19.92
C ASN A 450 -22.17 25.82 -20.61
N CYS A 451 -22.45 24.53 -20.86
CA CYS A 451 -21.52 23.64 -21.53
C CYS A 451 -21.35 24.01 -23.01
N ASP A 452 -20.11 24.23 -23.43
CA ASP A 452 -19.78 24.58 -24.82
C ASP A 452 -19.72 23.31 -25.71
N CYS A 453 -20.91 22.81 -26.08
CA CYS A 453 -21.04 21.57 -26.84
C CYS A 453 -20.42 21.65 -28.25
N SER A 454 -20.45 22.81 -28.89
CA SER A 454 -19.87 23.00 -30.23
C SER A 454 -18.35 22.88 -30.18
N THR A 455 -17.69 23.55 -29.23
CA THR A 455 -16.24 23.40 -29.05
C THR A 455 -15.87 21.97 -28.67
N LEU A 456 -16.64 21.32 -27.78
CA LEU A 456 -16.40 19.92 -27.39
C LEU A 456 -16.46 18.97 -28.58
N GLU A 457 -17.47 19.12 -29.44
CA GLU A 457 -17.62 18.31 -30.65
C GLU A 457 -16.42 18.46 -31.58
N HIS A 458 -15.96 19.70 -31.81
CA HIS A 458 -14.75 19.95 -32.58
C HIS A 458 -13.50 19.31 -31.95
N VAL A 459 -13.34 19.36 -30.63
CA VAL A 459 -12.21 18.69 -29.95
C VAL A 459 -12.28 17.18 -30.14
N LEU A 460 -13.43 16.55 -29.91
CA LEU A 460 -13.59 15.11 -30.07
C LEU A 460 -13.34 14.66 -31.51
N ALA A 461 -13.82 15.43 -32.50
CA ALA A 461 -13.58 15.15 -33.92
C ALA A 461 -12.09 15.17 -34.30
N THR A 462 -11.23 15.88 -33.55
CA THR A 462 -9.77 15.88 -33.76
C THR A 462 -9.05 14.69 -33.12
N ILE A 463 -9.71 13.91 -32.26
CA ILE A 463 -9.14 12.73 -31.61
C ILE A 463 -9.68 11.47 -32.30
N PRO A 464 -8.86 10.69 -33.01
CA PRO A 464 -9.32 9.54 -33.77
C PRO A 464 -10.13 8.56 -32.90
N GLY A 465 -11.36 8.26 -33.34
CA GLY A 465 -12.27 7.31 -32.68
C GLY A 465 -12.99 7.83 -31.44
N ALA A 466 -12.67 9.04 -30.95
CA ALA A 466 -13.29 9.58 -29.75
C ALA A 466 -14.75 10.01 -30.00
N LYS A 467 -15.65 9.58 -29.12
CA LYS A 467 -17.07 9.98 -29.12
C LYS A 467 -17.47 10.74 -27.86
N ARG A 468 -16.73 10.58 -26.77
CA ARG A 468 -17.04 11.23 -25.48
C ARG A 468 -15.80 11.61 -24.69
N MET A 469 -15.94 12.63 -23.86
CA MET A 469 -14.96 13.08 -22.87
C MET A 469 -15.54 12.84 -21.47
N ILE A 470 -14.77 12.16 -20.62
CA ILE A 470 -15.13 11.81 -19.24
C ILE A 470 -14.23 12.63 -18.31
N MET A 471 -14.85 13.41 -17.43
CA MET A 471 -14.19 14.47 -16.64
C MET A 471 -14.56 14.41 -15.15
N GLY A 472 -13.58 14.73 -14.31
CA GLY A 472 -13.74 14.97 -12.86
C GLY A 472 -13.78 16.48 -12.56
N HIS A 473 -13.07 16.91 -11.51
CA HIS A 473 -12.71 18.31 -11.16
C HIS A 473 -13.85 19.26 -10.75
N THR A 474 -15.01 19.15 -11.40
CA THR A 474 -16.18 19.98 -11.16
C THR A 474 -17.28 19.14 -10.53
N ILE A 475 -17.47 19.33 -9.23
CA ILE A 475 -18.49 18.64 -8.44
C ILE A 475 -19.88 18.80 -9.06
N GLN A 476 -20.57 17.68 -9.25
CA GLN A 476 -21.93 17.58 -9.73
C GLN A 476 -22.86 17.22 -8.58
N GLU A 477 -23.63 18.21 -8.09
CA GLU A 477 -24.55 18.00 -6.96
C GLU A 477 -25.67 17.00 -7.27
N ALA A 478 -26.03 16.85 -8.55
CA ALA A 478 -27.06 15.92 -9.00
C ALA A 478 -26.55 14.47 -9.19
N GLY A 479 -25.28 14.20 -8.91
CA GLY A 479 -24.63 12.93 -9.22
C GLY A 479 -24.02 12.91 -10.62
N ILE A 480 -23.47 11.74 -10.99
CA ILE A 480 -22.87 11.50 -12.30
C ILE A 480 -23.93 11.73 -13.38
N ASN A 481 -23.57 12.50 -14.40
CA ASN A 481 -24.51 12.87 -15.44
C ASN A 481 -23.80 13.14 -16.77
N SER A 482 -24.58 13.38 -17.82
CA SER A 482 -24.09 13.69 -19.15
C SER A 482 -24.75 14.93 -19.75
N VAL A 483 -24.01 15.60 -20.62
CA VAL A 483 -24.47 16.74 -21.43
C VAL A 483 -23.96 16.61 -22.87
N CYS A 484 -24.45 17.47 -23.76
CA CYS A 484 -24.08 17.46 -25.18
C CYS A 484 -24.32 16.10 -25.85
N GLU A 485 -25.51 15.51 -25.65
CA GLU A 485 -25.87 14.21 -26.24
C GLU A 485 -24.87 13.09 -25.88
N ASN A 486 -24.50 12.99 -24.60
CA ASN A 486 -23.52 12.04 -24.07
C ASN A 486 -22.08 12.22 -24.57
N ARG A 487 -21.75 13.37 -25.17
CA ARG A 487 -20.36 13.72 -25.52
C ARG A 487 -19.54 14.20 -24.33
N ALA A 488 -20.16 14.79 -23.31
CA ALA A 488 -19.50 15.17 -22.06
C ALA A 488 -20.12 14.41 -20.89
N ILE A 489 -19.31 13.61 -20.20
CA ILE A 489 -19.70 12.84 -19.01
C ILE A 489 -18.96 13.42 -17.81
N ARG A 490 -19.72 13.86 -16.80
CA ARG A 490 -19.22 14.55 -15.60
C ARG A 490 -19.36 13.60 -14.42
N ILE A 491 -18.24 13.17 -13.84
CA ILE A 491 -18.23 12.05 -12.88
C ILE A 491 -17.79 12.43 -11.46
N ASP A 492 -17.33 13.66 -11.23
CA ASP A 492 -17.04 14.12 -9.87
C ASP A 492 -18.35 14.45 -9.14
N VAL A 493 -18.65 13.70 -8.08
CA VAL A 493 -19.85 13.88 -7.24
C VAL A 493 -19.50 14.47 -5.86
N GLY A 494 -18.27 14.95 -5.68
CA GLY A 494 -17.82 15.54 -4.41
C GLY A 494 -17.90 14.58 -3.23
N MET A 495 -17.63 13.28 -3.45
CA MET A 495 -17.91 12.23 -2.46
C MET A 495 -17.09 12.34 -1.15
N SER A 496 -15.90 12.94 -1.21
CA SER A 496 -15.05 13.13 -0.02
C SER A 496 -15.73 14.01 1.02
N LYS A 497 -15.60 13.64 2.29
CA LYS A 497 -16.01 14.49 3.43
C LYS A 497 -15.30 15.83 3.47
N GLY A 498 -14.12 15.93 2.86
CA GLY A 498 -13.37 17.19 2.73
C GLY A 498 -13.92 18.12 1.64
N CYS A 499 -14.88 17.64 0.86
CA CYS A 499 -15.56 18.37 -0.22
C CYS A 499 -17.06 18.50 0.07
N GLY A 500 -17.90 17.67 -0.57
CA GLY A 500 -19.36 17.73 -0.45
C GLY A 500 -19.96 16.65 0.46
N ASP A 501 -19.16 15.68 0.94
CA ASP A 501 -19.63 14.46 1.61
C ASP A 501 -20.71 13.71 0.81
N GLY A 502 -20.65 13.82 -0.52
CA GLY A 502 -21.60 13.19 -1.43
C GLY A 502 -21.64 11.67 -1.30
N LEU A 503 -22.75 11.07 -1.73
CA LEU A 503 -22.85 9.61 -1.82
C LEU A 503 -21.94 9.11 -2.95
N PRO A 504 -21.13 8.05 -2.73
CA PRO A 504 -20.30 7.48 -3.79
C PRO A 504 -21.13 7.05 -5.01
N GLU A 505 -20.66 7.46 -6.17
CA GLU A 505 -21.13 7.04 -7.48
C GLU A 505 -19.93 6.72 -8.37
N VAL A 506 -20.11 5.77 -9.27
CA VAL A 506 -19.08 5.32 -10.22
C VAL A 506 -19.73 5.06 -11.58
N LEU A 507 -19.00 5.37 -12.65
CA LEU A 507 -19.45 5.13 -14.01
C LEU A 507 -18.95 3.77 -14.49
N GLU A 508 -19.84 2.93 -14.98
CA GLU A 508 -19.53 1.67 -15.67
C GLU A 508 -19.84 1.81 -17.16
N ILE A 509 -18.92 1.34 -18.00
CA ILE A 509 -19.06 1.25 -19.45
C ILE A 509 -18.82 -0.21 -19.84
N ASN A 510 -19.81 -0.84 -20.48
CA ASN A 510 -19.69 -2.23 -20.93
C ASN A 510 -19.06 -2.31 -22.33
N GLY A 511 -18.77 -3.53 -22.80
CA GLY A 511 -18.18 -3.78 -24.13
C GLY A 511 -19.01 -3.27 -25.32
N ASN A 512 -20.30 -2.97 -25.12
CA ASN A 512 -21.17 -2.35 -26.11
C ASN A 512 -21.19 -0.81 -26.04
N SER A 513 -20.28 -0.22 -25.23
CA SER A 513 -20.19 1.21 -24.96
C SER A 513 -21.40 1.84 -24.24
N GLU A 514 -22.25 1.03 -23.60
CA GLU A 514 -23.37 1.56 -22.83
C GLU A 514 -22.89 2.11 -21.49
N LEU A 515 -23.42 3.28 -21.11
CA LEU A 515 -23.08 3.97 -19.88
C LEU A 515 -24.07 3.59 -18.77
N ARG A 516 -23.54 3.21 -17.60
CA ARG A 516 -24.33 2.92 -16.41
C ARG A 516 -23.73 3.62 -15.19
N VAL A 517 -24.55 4.35 -14.45
CA VAL A 517 -24.16 4.89 -13.15
C VAL A 517 -24.47 3.86 -12.07
N LEU A 518 -23.47 3.44 -11.31
CA LEU A 518 -23.66 2.69 -10.08
C LEU A 518 -23.66 3.69 -8.93
N THR A 519 -24.74 3.71 -8.14
CA THR A 519 -24.93 4.69 -7.06
C THR A 519 -25.24 4.01 -5.74
N SER A 520 -24.68 4.57 -4.67
CA SER A 520 -25.04 4.21 -3.30
C SER A 520 -26.32 4.91 -2.82
N ASN A 521 -26.94 5.75 -3.65
CA ASN A 521 -28.18 6.46 -3.33
C ASN A 521 -29.36 5.48 -3.24
N PRO A 522 -29.99 5.34 -2.05
CA PRO A 522 -31.07 4.37 -1.82
C PRO A 522 -32.33 4.66 -2.65
N LEU A 523 -32.54 5.91 -3.08
CA LEU A 523 -33.70 6.28 -3.91
C LEU A 523 -33.70 5.58 -5.27
N TYR A 524 -32.51 5.30 -5.82
CA TYR A 524 -32.33 4.64 -7.12
C TYR A 524 -32.09 3.13 -7.02
N GLN A 525 -31.89 2.59 -5.80
CA GLN A 525 -31.76 1.15 -5.58
C GLN A 525 -33.11 0.42 -5.67
N ASN A 526 -34.24 1.10 -5.40
CA ASN A 526 -35.58 0.51 -5.46
C ASN A 526 -36.17 0.43 -6.87
N THR A 527 -35.76 1.29 -7.81
CA THR A 527 -36.24 1.27 -9.20
C THR A 527 -35.62 0.16 -10.04
N SER A 528 -34.47 -0.38 -9.64
CA SER A 528 -33.86 -1.57 -10.29
C SER A 528 -34.46 -2.90 -9.84
N LYS A 529 -35.23 -2.92 -8.75
CA LYS A 529 -35.93 -4.12 -8.23
C LYS A 529 -37.36 -4.28 -8.77
N SER A 530 -37.89 -3.30 -9.52
CA SER A 530 -39.26 -3.34 -10.02
C SER A 530 -39.44 -3.88 -11.45
N SER A 531 -38.38 -4.37 -12.10
CA SER A 531 -38.46 -4.89 -13.49
C SER A 531 -38.02 -6.34 -13.69
N LEU A 532 -37.78 -7.12 -12.63
CA LEU A 532 -37.56 -8.57 -12.75
C LEU A 532 -38.31 -9.33 -11.65
N LYS A 533 -39.54 -9.73 -11.98
CA LYS A 533 -40.24 -10.86 -11.35
C LYS A 533 -40.75 -11.78 -12.45
N ALA A 534 -40.63 -13.09 -12.19
CA ALA A 534 -40.80 -14.26 -13.06
C ALA A 534 -39.53 -14.56 -13.88
N ASP A 535 -38.77 -15.65 -13.69
CA ASP A 535 -39.09 -16.95 -13.09
C ASP A 535 -37.84 -17.67 -12.51
N GLN A 536 -38.12 -18.52 -11.52
CA GLN A 536 -37.36 -19.67 -10.99
C GLN A 536 -36.15 -19.46 -10.06
N GLU A 537 -36.41 -19.70 -8.77
CA GLU A 537 -35.46 -20.18 -7.77
C GLU A 537 -35.21 -21.71 -7.86
N GLU A 538 -34.14 -22.12 -7.17
CA GLU A 538 -33.74 -23.46 -6.70
C GLU A 538 -32.91 -24.35 -7.66
N GLY A 539 -31.74 -24.89 -7.29
CA GLY A 539 -31.07 -24.87 -5.98
C GLY A 539 -29.70 -25.57 -5.92
N LEU A 540 -29.08 -25.42 -4.75
CA LEU A 540 -28.18 -26.33 -4.02
C LEU A 540 -26.86 -26.84 -4.66
N GLY A 541 -25.73 -26.25 -4.18
CA GLY A 541 -24.52 -26.89 -3.61
C GLY A 541 -23.72 -27.98 -4.36
N PHE A 542 -22.39 -27.86 -4.39
CA PHE A 542 -21.42 -28.69 -3.63
C PHE A 542 -19.94 -28.46 -4.05
N LEU A 543 -19.06 -29.08 -3.26
CA LEU A 543 -17.63 -28.89 -2.97
C LEU A 543 -16.58 -29.16 -4.09
N LEU A 544 -15.38 -28.62 -3.81
CA LEU A 544 -14.04 -28.71 -4.44
C LEU A 544 -13.51 -30.13 -4.76
N PRO A 545 -12.42 -30.22 -5.54
CA PRO A 545 -11.18 -30.89 -5.08
C PRO A 545 -9.94 -29.97 -5.24
N GLU A 546 -9.16 -29.67 -4.19
CA GLU A 546 -7.92 -30.35 -3.71
C GLU A 546 -6.81 -30.50 -4.78
N ARG A 547 -5.50 -30.33 -4.53
CA ARG A 547 -4.62 -29.69 -3.53
C ARG A 547 -3.20 -29.91 -4.08
N GLY A 548 -2.27 -28.98 -3.84
CA GLY A 548 -0.82 -29.22 -3.93
C GLY A 548 -0.18 -28.88 -2.59
N PRO A 549 0.75 -29.70 -2.04
CA PRO A 549 1.11 -29.63 -0.63
C PRO A 549 2.11 -28.50 -0.34
N LYS A 550 1.96 -27.84 0.81
CA LYS A 550 2.99 -26.97 1.39
C LYS A 550 3.19 -27.30 2.87
N GLN A 551 4.43 -27.62 3.24
CA GLN A 551 4.85 -27.97 4.61
C GLN A 551 5.11 -26.73 5.48
N VAL A 552 4.97 -26.90 6.81
CA VAL A 552 5.37 -25.95 7.86
C VAL A 552 6.29 -26.67 8.85
N GLU A 553 7.27 -25.95 9.40
CA GLU A 553 8.27 -26.42 10.36
C GLU A 553 8.20 -25.62 11.66
N VAL A 554 8.03 -26.27 12.81
CA VAL A 554 8.10 -25.65 14.14
C VAL A 554 9.32 -26.21 14.89
N LYS A 555 9.74 -25.58 15.99
CA LYS A 555 10.67 -26.10 17.01
C LYS A 555 10.54 -25.17 18.23
N ALA A 556 10.30 -25.69 19.44
CA ALA A 556 10.53 -24.90 20.66
C ALA A 556 11.98 -25.06 21.14
#